data_AF-X1RDR8-F1
#
_entry.id   AF-X1RDR8-F1
#
_cell.length_a   1.000
_cell.length_b   1.000
_cell.length_c   1.000
_cell.angle_alpha   90.00
_cell.angle_beta   90.00
_cell.angle_gamma   90.00
#
_symmetry.space_group_name_H-M   'P 1'
#
loop_
_entity.id
_entity.type
_entity.pdbx_description
1 polymer ?
#
loop_
_entity_poly.entity_id
_entity_poly.type
_entity_poly.pdbx_seq_one_letter_code
_entity_poly.pdbx_strand_id
1 'polypeptide(L)' 'ETGKKCPNCGAEGDYYGEHETAVRNYRFPWGAVADVGWRCWSCGYEWGFELPESSKSDLVRGQSE' A
#
# COMPACT_ATOMS: atom_id res chain seq x y z
N GLU A 1 -12.47 -12.80 -1.14
CA GLU A 1 -11.12 -13.00 -0.58
C GLU A 1 -10.22 -11.90 -1.11
N THR A 2 -10.19 -10.77 -0.42
CA THR A 2 -9.59 -9.52 -0.89
C THR A 2 -8.08 -9.57 -0.62
N GLY A 3 -7.27 -9.90 -1.64
CA GLY A 3 -5.81 -9.93 -1.49
C GLY A 3 -5.09 -10.81 -2.50
N LYS A 4 -5.65 -11.97 -2.86
CA LYS A 4 -4.94 -13.05 -3.58
C LYS A 4 -4.45 -12.68 -4.99
N LYS A 5 -5.08 -11.71 -5.66
CA LYS A 5 -4.79 -11.33 -7.04
C LYS A 5 -4.17 -9.94 -7.10
N CYS A 6 -3.02 -9.82 -7.78
CA CYS A 6 -2.46 -8.52 -8.10
C CYS A 6 -3.38 -7.78 -9.07
N PRO A 7 -3.88 -6.58 -8.72
CA PRO A 7 -4.76 -5.81 -9.59
C PRO A 7 -4.04 -5.21 -10.82
N ASN A 8 -2.70 -5.18 -10.82
CA ASN A 8 -1.91 -4.60 -11.91
C ASN A 8 -1.50 -5.63 -12.96
N CYS A 9 -0.85 -6.73 -12.57
CA CYS A 9 -0.38 -7.76 -13.52
C CYS A 9 -1.28 -9.00 -13.59
N GLY A 10 -2.28 -9.12 -12.70
CA GLY A 10 -3.18 -10.27 -12.67
C GLY A 10 -2.60 -11.55 -12.05
N ALA A 11 -1.37 -11.49 -11.52
CA ALA A 11 -0.73 -12.59 -10.80
C ALA A 11 -1.63 -13.08 -9.65
N GLU A 12 -1.88 -14.38 -9.62
CA GLU A 12 -2.78 -15.04 -8.68
C GLU A 12 -2.07 -16.33 -8.25
N GLY A 13 -1.58 -16.36 -7.00
CA GLY A 13 -0.80 -17.49 -6.51
C GLY A 13 -1.72 -18.62 -6.01
N ASP A 14 -1.40 -19.86 -6.36
CA ASP A 14 -2.11 -21.08 -5.92
C ASP A 14 -2.15 -21.24 -4.38
N TYR A 15 -1.20 -20.65 -3.64
CA TYR A 15 -1.19 -20.62 -2.18
C TYR A 15 -0.75 -19.24 -1.68
N TYR A 16 -1.63 -18.55 -0.94
CA TYR A 16 -1.43 -17.22 -0.34
C TYR A 16 -1.17 -16.03 -1.26
N GLY A 17 -1.39 -16.15 -2.58
CA GLY A 17 -1.20 -15.04 -3.53
C GLY A 17 0.27 -14.64 -3.69
N GLU A 18 0.69 -14.28 -4.90
CA GLU A 18 2.08 -13.89 -5.19
C GLU A 18 2.40 -12.48 -4.68
N HIS A 19 2.20 -12.25 -3.38
CA HIS A 19 2.37 -10.95 -2.76
C HIS A 19 3.00 -11.04 -1.36
N GLU A 20 3.91 -10.12 -1.05
CA GLU A 20 4.46 -9.91 0.29
C GLU A 20 3.75 -8.79 1.03
N THR A 21 3.93 -8.75 2.34
CA THR A 21 3.55 -7.61 3.17
C THR A 21 4.41 -6.40 2.79
N ALA A 22 3.77 -5.29 2.44
CA ALA A 22 4.43 -4.02 2.20
C ALA A 22 4.06 -3.02 3.28
N VAL A 23 5.05 -2.30 3.79
CA VAL A 23 4.85 -1.25 4.80
C VAL A 23 5.23 0.09 4.18
N ARG A 24 4.28 1.03 4.18
CA ARG A 24 4.54 2.43 3.82
C ARG A 24 4.56 3.28 5.06
N ASN A 25 5.66 3.99 5.24
CA ASN A 25 5.83 4.94 6.33
C ASN A 25 5.57 6.34 5.80
N TYR A 26 4.52 6.97 6.30
CA TYR A 26 4.15 8.33 5.98
C TYR A 26 4.58 9.23 7.12
N ARG A 27 5.28 10.32 6.78
CA ARG A 27 5.72 11.31 7.74
C ARG A 27 4.82 12.53 7.63
N PHE A 28 4.18 12.87 8.74
CA PHE A 28 3.32 14.04 8.88
C PHE A 28 3.96 15.03 9.85
N PRO A 29 3.56 16.32 9.81
CA PRO A 29 3.99 17.31 10.80
C PRO A 29 3.63 16.93 12.24
N TRP A 30 2.56 16.13 12.41
CA TRP A 30 2.01 15.71 13.70
C TRP A 30 2.44 14.29 14.12
N GLY A 31 3.21 13.56 13.31
CA GLY A 31 3.65 12.21 13.64
C GLY A 31 4.03 11.36 12.44
N ALA A 32 4.31 10.08 12.67
CA ALA A 32 4.54 9.10 11.62
C ALA A 32 3.45 8.03 11.67
N VAL A 33 2.92 7.65 10.50
CA VAL A 33 1.95 6.57 10.35
C VAL A 33 2.56 5.49 9.47
N ALA A 34 2.56 4.26 9.96
CA ALA A 34 2.89 3.09 9.17
C ALA A 34 1.60 2.43 8.69
N ASP A 35 1.48 2.26 7.37
CA ASP A 35 0.35 1.61 6.72
C ASP A 35 0.80 0.30 6.09
N VAL A 36 0.01 -0.76 6.30
CA VAL A 36 0.36 -2.11 5.87
C VAL A 36 -0.54 -2.50 4.70
N GLY A 37 0.08 -2.87 3.59
CA GLY A 37 -0.58 -3.35 2.39
C GLY A 37 0.13 -4.56 1.80
N TRP A 38 -0.10 -4.78 0.51
CA TRP A 38 0.40 -5.91 -0.25
C TRP A 38 1.31 -5.41 -1.37
N ARG A 39 2.40 -6.13 -1.65
CA ARG A 39 3.26 -5.91 -2.81
C ARG A 39 3.39 -7.18 -3.63
N CYS A 40 3.13 -7.09 -4.92
CA CYS A 40 3.24 -8.22 -5.83
C CYS A 40 4.70 -8.58 -6.07
N TRP A 41 5.05 -9.87 -5.96
CA TRP A 41 6.37 -10.38 -6.29
C TRP A 41 6.67 -10.32 -7.79
N SER A 42 5.64 -10.50 -8.62
CA SER A 42 5.78 -10.58 -10.07
C SER A 42 6.07 -9.23 -10.72
N CYS A 43 5.40 -8.16 -10.27
CA CYS A 43 5.53 -6.83 -10.89
C CYS A 43 5.92 -5.69 -9.94
N GLY A 44 6.04 -5.95 -8.64
CA GLY A 44 6.36 -4.93 -7.63
C GLY A 44 5.22 -3.96 -7.30
N TYR A 45 4.03 -4.12 -7.90
CA TYR A 45 2.89 -3.23 -7.64
C TYR A 45 2.40 -3.38 -6.21
N GLU A 46 2.07 -2.26 -5.56
CA GLU A 46 1.64 -2.22 -4.18
C GLU A 46 0.16 -1.77 -4.06
N TRP A 47 -0.65 -2.43 -3.22
CA TRP A 47 -2.07 -2.09 -3.02
C TRP A 47 -2.59 -2.45 -1.62
N GLY A 48 -3.84 -2.08 -1.34
CA GLY A 48 -4.50 -2.41 -0.07
C GLY A 48 -4.08 -1.51 1.10
N PHE A 49 -3.48 -0.35 0.81
CA PHE A 49 -3.17 0.66 1.81
C PHE A 49 -4.44 1.39 2.25
N GLU A 50 -4.75 1.33 3.54
CA GLU A 50 -5.98 1.88 4.16
C GLU A 50 -5.73 3.16 4.94
N LEU A 51 -4.79 3.99 4.48
CA LEU A 51 -4.61 5.32 5.07
C LEU A 51 -5.96 6.06 5.13
N PRO A 52 -6.35 6.58 6.31
CA PRO A 52 -7.56 7.38 6.44
C PRO A 52 -7.47 8.62 5.53
N GLU A 53 -8.58 8.98 4.88
CA GLU A 53 -8.64 10.09 3.91
C GLU A 53 -8.16 11.42 4.49
N SER A 54 -8.36 11.66 5.79
CA SER A 54 -7.79 12.82 6.50
C SER A 54 -6.26 12.84 6.42
N SER A 55 -5.60 11.69 6.58
CA SER A 55 -4.14 11.59 6.48
C SER A 55 -3.63 11.66 5.04
N LYS A 56 -4.44 11.27 4.03
CA LYS A 56 -4.09 11.46 2.61
C LYS A 56 -4.05 12.95 2.23
N SER A 57 -4.95 13.75 2.80
CA SER A 57 -5.03 15.20 2.56
C SER A 57 -3.82 15.96 3.14
N ASP A 58 -3.35 15.54 4.32
CA ASP A 58 -2.12 16.07 4.92
C ASP A 58 -0.86 15.68 4.12
N LEU A 59 -0.84 14.48 3.52
CA LEU A 59 0.27 14.01 2.69
C LEU A 59 0.42 14.84 1.39
N VAL A 60 -0.71 15.19 0.77
CA VAL A 60 -0.74 16.04 -0.44
C VAL A 60 -0.31 17.47 -0.13
N ARG A 61 -0.74 18.02 1.01
CA ARG A 61 -0.33 19.37 1.44
C ARG A 61 1.14 19.46 1.84
N GLY A 62 1.75 18.37 2.30
CA GLY A 62 3.18 18.30 2.65
C GLY A 62 4.14 18.11 1.46
N GLN A 63 3.63 17.87 0.24
CA GLN A 63 4.43 17.70 -0.98
C GLN A 63 4.58 18.98 -1.81
N SER A 64 4.13 20.12 -1.29
CA SER A 64 4.27 21.45 -1.91
C SER A 64 5.44 22.20 -1.27
N GLU A 65 6.68 21.82 -1.57
CA GLU A 65 7.87 22.67 -1.42
C GLU A 65 8.56 22.84 -2.77
#